data_AF-A0A1Q9T3A5-F1
#
_entry.id   AF-A0A1Q9T3A5-F1
#
_cell.length_a   1.000
_cell.length_b   1.000
_cell.length_c   1.000
_cell.angle_alpha   90.00
_cell.angle_beta   90.00
_cell.angle_gamma   90.00
#
_symmetry.space_group_name_H-M   'P 1'
#
loop_
_entity.id
_entity.type
_entity.pdbx_description
1 polymer ?
#
loop_
_entity_poly.entity_id
_entity_poly.type
_entity_poly.pdbx_seq_one_letter_code
_entity_poly.pdbx_strand_id
1 'polypeptide(L)'
;MTTAREADGDERGSGAAGGSWAGLREVGADLDDADAGLLTAATALQGWHARHGHCPRCGSATEVVQGGWVRRCPRDGSQHHPRTDPAVIMAVTDEDDRLLLATGLPWPEGRVSVLAGFVEAGESLEAAVTREVAEEVGVTVTDLRYRGNQPWPFPASLMVGYRARALDTDLRVQESELRSAGWYSRAELDEGIRSGRLTLPSRVSIAHRLIQEWYGAALPGDGPAVPR
;
A
#
# COMPACT_ATOMS: atom_id res chain seq x y z
N MET A 1 28.28 -44.44 -31.96
CA MET A 1 29.75 -44.49 -32.01
C MET A 1 30.22 -43.08 -32.34
N THR A 2 30.75 -42.38 -31.34
CA THR A 2 31.77 -41.32 -31.40
C THR A 2 31.59 -40.21 -32.47
N THR A 3 31.42 -38.95 -32.10
CA THR A 3 32.57 -38.12 -31.70
C THR A 3 32.12 -36.84 -31.01
N ALA A 4 32.71 -36.60 -29.84
CA ALA A 4 32.84 -35.28 -29.25
C ALA A 4 33.89 -34.47 -30.03
N ARG A 5 33.69 -33.15 -30.12
CA ARG A 5 34.76 -32.17 -30.27
C ARG A 5 34.48 -31.00 -29.35
N GLU A 6 35.42 -30.83 -28.42
CA GLU A 6 35.57 -29.65 -27.58
C GLU A 6 36.00 -28.43 -28.40
N ALA A 7 35.52 -27.28 -27.98
CA ALA A 7 36.12 -25.95 -28.09
C ALA A 7 35.23 -25.05 -27.22
N ASP A 8 35.68 -24.09 -26.44
CA ASP A 8 36.98 -23.66 -25.94
C ASP A 8 36.60 -22.68 -24.82
N GLY A 9 37.40 -22.58 -23.77
CA GLY A 9 37.05 -21.78 -22.61
C GLY A 9 36.99 -20.28 -22.92
N ASP A 10 35.97 -19.60 -22.40
CA ASP A 10 36.08 -18.19 -22.06
C ASP A 10 35.66 -18.02 -20.59
N GLU A 11 36.67 -18.12 -19.73
CA GLU A 11 36.62 -17.60 -18.37
C GLU A 11 36.67 -16.07 -18.46
N ARG A 12 35.55 -15.39 -18.15
CA ARG A 12 35.45 -14.00 -17.67
C ARG A 12 33.97 -13.71 -17.34
N GLY A 13 33.54 -13.42 -16.11
CA GLY A 13 34.26 -13.04 -14.91
C GLY A 13 33.57 -13.54 -13.63
N SER A 14 34.40 -14.03 -12.73
CA SER A 14 34.13 -14.20 -11.32
C SER A 14 33.96 -12.81 -10.66
N GLY A 15 32.80 -12.55 -10.07
CA GLY A 15 32.61 -11.35 -9.25
C GLY A 15 31.16 -10.91 -9.07
N ALA A 16 30.23 -11.81 -8.76
CA ALA A 16 28.94 -11.39 -8.20
C ALA A 16 29.03 -11.56 -6.68
N ALA A 17 29.30 -10.46 -5.97
CA ALA A 17 29.01 -10.38 -4.54
C ALA A 17 27.54 -10.80 -4.33
N GLY A 18 27.27 -11.62 -3.31
CA GLY A 18 25.99 -12.27 -3.08
C GLY A 18 24.85 -11.30 -2.78
N GLY A 19 24.23 -10.73 -3.83
CA GLY A 19 22.98 -9.99 -3.76
C GLY A 19 21.78 -10.88 -4.10
N SER A 20 20.63 -10.59 -3.49
CA SER A 20 19.33 -11.19 -3.82
C SER A 20 18.41 -10.17 -4.49
N TRP A 21 17.56 -10.62 -5.41
CA TRP A 21 16.46 -9.80 -5.95
C TRP A 21 15.41 -9.55 -4.88
N ALA A 22 14.98 -8.30 -4.72
CA ALA A 22 13.94 -7.90 -3.79
C ALA A 22 13.01 -6.84 -4.41
N GLY A 23 11.72 -6.89 -4.08
CA GLY A 23 10.75 -5.90 -4.56
C GLY A 23 10.74 -4.62 -3.71
N LEU A 24 10.16 -3.54 -4.26
CA LEU A 24 9.99 -2.26 -3.56
C LEU A 24 9.27 -2.39 -2.20
N ARG A 25 8.37 -3.38 -2.03
CA ARG A 25 7.72 -3.63 -0.72
C ARG A 25 8.68 -4.12 0.36
N GLU A 26 9.74 -4.82 -0.05
CA GLU A 26 10.69 -5.46 0.86
C GLU A 26 11.78 -4.47 1.29
N VAL A 27 12.33 -3.72 0.33
CA VAL A 27 13.48 -2.84 0.57
C VAL A 27 13.12 -1.36 0.69
N GLY A 28 11.88 -0.97 0.42
CA GLY A 28 11.48 0.43 0.34
C GLY A 28 11.67 1.24 1.63
N ALA A 29 11.81 0.58 2.79
CA ALA A 29 12.08 1.25 4.06
C ALA A 29 13.57 1.54 4.27
N ASP A 30 14.44 0.88 3.51
CA ASP A 30 15.91 0.98 3.61
C ASP A 30 16.49 1.90 2.54
N LEU A 31 15.66 2.37 1.60
CA LEU A 31 16.04 3.33 0.56
C LEU A 31 15.93 4.76 1.09
N ASP A 32 16.79 5.65 0.58
CA ASP A 32 16.61 7.08 0.76
C ASP A 32 15.39 7.60 -0.05
N ASP A 33 14.99 8.84 0.21
CA ASP A 33 13.81 9.43 -0.42
C ASP A 33 13.93 9.51 -1.96
N ALA A 34 15.14 9.68 -2.49
CA ALA A 34 15.37 9.78 -3.93
C ALA A 34 15.19 8.42 -4.61
N ASP A 35 15.86 7.39 -4.10
CA ASP A 35 15.79 6.02 -4.62
C ASP A 35 14.39 5.43 -4.43
N ALA A 36 13.74 5.67 -3.28
CA ALA A 36 12.37 5.26 -3.04
C ALA A 36 11.41 5.91 -4.04
N GLY A 37 11.59 7.20 -4.33
CA GLY A 37 10.80 7.93 -5.32
C GLY A 37 10.96 7.37 -6.73
N LEU A 38 12.21 7.14 -7.17
CA LEU A 38 12.53 6.58 -8.48
C LEU A 38 11.96 5.17 -8.64
N LEU A 39 12.18 4.29 -7.65
CA LEU A 39 11.72 2.90 -7.71
C LEU A 39 10.19 2.80 -7.66
N THR A 40 9.53 3.69 -6.92
CA THR A 40 8.06 3.81 -6.90
C THR A 40 7.52 4.20 -8.27
N ALA A 41 8.10 5.23 -8.91
CA ALA A 41 7.71 5.65 -10.25
C ALA A 41 7.95 4.56 -11.30
N ALA A 42 9.13 3.91 -11.25
CA ALA A 42 9.46 2.81 -12.15
C ALA A 42 8.49 1.62 -12.00
N THR A 43 8.14 1.24 -10.77
CA THR A 43 7.18 0.17 -10.48
C THR A 43 5.79 0.53 -11.03
N ALA A 44 5.33 1.76 -10.82
CA ALA A 44 4.05 2.24 -11.32
C ALA A 44 3.97 2.20 -12.86
N LEU A 45 4.99 2.76 -13.52
CA LEU A 45 5.05 2.81 -14.99
C LEU A 45 5.18 1.43 -15.61
N GLN A 46 6.03 0.57 -15.06
CA GLN A 46 6.21 -0.81 -15.51
C GLN A 46 4.88 -1.57 -15.40
N GLY A 47 4.22 -1.49 -14.24
CA GLY A 47 2.94 -2.15 -14.00
C GLY A 47 1.83 -1.64 -14.94
N TRP A 48 1.79 -0.33 -15.19
CA TRP A 48 0.84 0.26 -16.12
C TRP A 48 1.08 -0.23 -17.55
N HIS A 49 2.31 -0.16 -18.05
CA HIS A 49 2.66 -0.59 -19.40
C HIS A 49 2.40 -2.08 -19.65
N ALA A 50 2.61 -2.94 -18.65
CA ALA A 50 2.32 -4.37 -18.76
C ALA A 50 0.82 -4.65 -18.97
N ARG A 51 -0.08 -3.80 -18.44
CA ARG A 51 -1.53 -4.03 -18.44
C ARG A 51 -2.30 -3.19 -19.46
N HIS A 52 -1.72 -2.08 -19.94
CA HIS A 52 -2.40 -1.09 -20.79
C HIS A 52 -1.78 -0.97 -22.18
N GLY A 53 -1.44 -2.11 -22.80
CA GLY A 53 -0.80 -2.14 -24.13
C GLY A 53 -1.70 -1.72 -25.30
N HIS A 54 -3.02 -1.70 -25.12
CA HIS A 54 -4.01 -1.45 -26.17
C HIS A 54 -4.91 -0.27 -25.85
N CYS A 55 -5.41 0.41 -26.88
CA CYS A 55 -6.28 1.57 -26.77
C CYS A 55 -7.66 1.12 -26.25
N PRO A 56 -8.15 1.65 -25.11
CA PRO A 56 -9.47 1.33 -24.59
C PRO A 56 -10.63 1.83 -25.48
N ARG A 57 -10.38 2.71 -26.46
CA ARG A 57 -11.41 3.21 -27.38
C ARG A 57 -11.61 2.33 -28.61
N CYS A 58 -10.52 1.86 -29.22
CA CYS A 58 -10.58 1.16 -30.52
C CYS A 58 -9.87 -0.20 -30.54
N GLY A 59 -9.25 -0.63 -29.44
CA GLY A 59 -8.57 -1.92 -29.31
C GLY A 59 -7.21 -2.04 -29.98
N SER A 60 -6.74 -1.03 -30.73
CA SER A 60 -5.43 -1.07 -31.39
C SER A 60 -4.27 -0.97 -30.40
N ALA A 61 -3.15 -1.64 -30.70
CA ALA A 61 -1.92 -1.51 -29.91
C ALA A 61 -1.46 -0.04 -29.83
N THR A 62 -0.94 0.34 -28.67
CA THR A 62 -0.51 1.72 -28.38
C THR A 62 1.01 1.80 -28.31
N GLU A 63 1.54 2.97 -28.67
CA GLU A 63 2.97 3.30 -28.65
C GLU A 63 3.33 4.07 -27.39
N VAL A 64 4.47 3.74 -26.78
CA VAL A 64 4.99 4.48 -25.61
C VAL A 64 5.69 5.74 -26.08
N VAL A 65 5.28 6.89 -25.56
CA VAL A 65 5.82 8.21 -25.90
C VAL A 65 6.09 9.02 -24.62
N GLN A 66 6.66 10.22 -24.76
CA GLN A 66 6.97 11.14 -23.63
C GLN A 66 7.73 10.47 -22.48
N GLY A 67 8.78 9.71 -22.80
CA GLY A 67 9.63 9.07 -21.79
C GLY A 67 8.93 8.00 -20.94
N GLY A 68 7.82 7.43 -21.42
CA GLY A 68 7.06 6.41 -20.68
C GLY A 68 5.79 6.93 -20.02
N TRP A 69 5.57 8.24 -19.97
CA TRP A 69 4.42 8.82 -19.26
C TRP A 69 3.13 8.87 -20.08
N VAL A 70 3.19 8.51 -21.35
CA VAL A 70 2.02 8.46 -22.24
C VAL A 70 2.08 7.23 -23.13
N ARG A 71 0.91 6.63 -23.35
CA ARG A 71 0.68 5.69 -24.44
C ARG A 71 -0.24 6.34 -25.46
N ARG A 72 0.21 6.45 -26.71
CA ARG A 72 -0.55 7.06 -27.81
C ARG A 72 -1.10 5.97 -28.73
N CYS A 73 -2.37 6.06 -29.10
CA CYS A 73 -2.92 5.20 -30.14
C CYS A 73 -2.56 5.76 -31.53
N PRO A 74 -1.92 4.97 -32.41
CA PRO A 74 -1.60 5.43 -33.76
C PRO A 74 -2.84 5.51 -34.68
N ARG A 75 -3.95 4.86 -34.31
CA ARG A 75 -5.17 4.79 -35.14
C ARG A 75 -6.11 5.97 -34.95
N ASP A 76 -6.44 6.32 -33.70
CA ASP A 76 -7.39 7.39 -33.38
C ASP A 76 -6.70 8.63 -32.76
N GLY A 77 -5.39 8.55 -32.51
CA GLY A 77 -4.59 9.63 -31.96
C GLY A 77 -4.74 9.86 -30.46
N SER A 78 -5.56 9.07 -29.73
CA SER A 78 -5.80 9.30 -28.30
C SER A 78 -4.55 9.06 -27.45
N GLN A 79 -4.42 9.84 -26.38
CA GLN A 79 -3.37 9.68 -25.38
C GLN A 79 -3.97 9.08 -24.11
N HIS A 80 -3.23 8.15 -23.51
CA HIS A 80 -3.56 7.52 -22.23
C HIS A 80 -2.41 7.74 -21.26
N HIS A 81 -2.76 8.05 -20.03
CA HIS A 81 -1.82 8.31 -18.94
C HIS A 81 -1.82 7.14 -17.94
N PRO A 82 -0.75 6.99 -17.14
CA PRO A 82 -0.73 6.05 -16.03
C PRO A 82 -1.96 6.21 -15.15
N ARG A 83 -2.62 5.09 -14.86
CA ARG A 83 -3.76 5.06 -13.95
C ARG A 83 -3.28 5.22 -12.51
N THR A 84 -4.00 5.99 -11.70
CA THR A 84 -3.82 6.06 -10.25
C THR A 84 -5.18 6.02 -9.58
N ASP A 85 -5.42 4.99 -8.79
CA ASP A 85 -6.69 4.74 -8.12
C ASP A 85 -6.67 5.34 -6.70
N PRO A 86 -7.45 6.41 -6.43
CA PRO A 86 -7.50 6.98 -5.09
C PRO A 86 -8.13 6.00 -4.10
N ALA A 87 -7.48 5.83 -2.95
CA ALA A 87 -8.00 5.04 -1.84
C ALA A 87 -7.77 5.81 -0.54
N VAL A 88 -8.77 5.85 0.33
CA VAL A 88 -8.66 6.42 1.67
C VAL A 88 -8.14 5.37 2.65
N ILE A 89 -7.41 5.82 3.67
CA ILE A 89 -6.92 4.97 4.76
C ILE A 89 -6.96 5.78 6.04
N MET A 90 -7.61 5.25 7.08
CA MET A 90 -8.06 6.08 8.20
C MET A 90 -7.77 5.46 9.57
N ALA A 91 -7.08 6.22 10.42
CA ALA A 91 -7.01 5.91 11.85
C ALA A 91 -8.26 6.48 12.55
N VAL A 92 -9.08 5.59 13.10
CA VAL A 92 -10.32 5.96 13.80
C VAL A 92 -10.12 5.77 15.30
N THR A 93 -10.36 6.82 16.08
CA THR A 93 -10.27 6.78 17.55
C THR A 93 -11.62 7.01 18.21
N ASP A 94 -11.89 6.39 19.35
CA ASP A 94 -13.05 6.67 20.17
C ASP A 94 -12.78 7.75 21.25
N GLU A 95 -13.72 7.94 22.18
CA GLU A 95 -13.60 8.92 23.27
C GLU A 95 -12.53 8.57 24.30
N ASP A 96 -12.20 7.28 24.43
CA ASP A 96 -11.19 6.75 25.36
C ASP A 96 -9.78 6.70 24.71
N ASP A 97 -9.61 7.33 23.55
CA ASP A 97 -8.37 7.32 22.74
C ASP A 97 -7.93 5.88 22.35
N ARG A 98 -8.87 4.94 22.20
CA ARG A 98 -8.59 3.62 21.62
C ARG A 98 -8.60 3.69 20.11
N LEU A 99 -7.70 2.97 19.45
CA LEU A 99 -7.62 2.88 17.99
C LEU A 99 -8.42 1.69 17.49
N LEU A 100 -9.27 1.93 16.49
CA LEU A 100 -9.90 0.86 15.72
C LEU A 100 -8.87 0.19 14.80
N LEU A 101 -8.72 -1.12 14.93
CA LEU A 101 -7.93 -1.93 14.02
C LEU A 101 -8.74 -3.14 13.56
N ALA A 102 -8.49 -3.58 12.32
CA ALA A 102 -9.15 -4.74 11.72
C ALA A 102 -8.17 -5.70 11.05
N THR A 103 -8.63 -6.94 10.89
CA THR A 103 -7.93 -8.01 10.18
C THR A 103 -8.69 -8.31 8.88
N GLY A 104 -8.07 -8.06 7.73
CA GLY A 104 -8.66 -8.46 6.44
C GLY A 104 -8.71 -9.98 6.25
N LEU A 105 -9.70 -10.48 5.51
CA LEU A 105 -9.87 -11.91 5.24
C LEU A 105 -8.63 -12.66 4.69
N PRO A 106 -7.85 -12.12 3.74
CA PRO A 106 -6.71 -12.85 3.18
C PRO A 106 -5.45 -12.80 4.06
N TRP A 107 -5.49 -12.07 5.18
CA TRP A 107 -4.30 -11.86 6.00
C TRP A 107 -4.04 -13.01 6.97
N PRO A 108 -2.76 -13.26 7.34
CA PRO A 108 -2.43 -14.17 8.43
C PRO A 108 -3.16 -13.79 9.73
N GLU A 109 -3.37 -14.77 10.60
CA GLU A 109 -3.93 -14.52 11.93
C GLU A 109 -3.02 -13.56 12.72
N GLY A 110 -3.64 -12.68 13.52
CA GLY A 110 -2.94 -11.66 14.30
C GLY A 110 -2.51 -10.42 13.51
N ARG A 111 -2.58 -10.41 12.18
CA ARG A 111 -2.26 -9.20 11.40
C ARG A 111 -3.41 -8.18 11.46
N VAL A 112 -3.14 -7.02 12.05
CA VAL A 112 -4.12 -5.94 12.18
C VAL A 112 -3.64 -4.66 11.47
N SER A 113 -4.57 -3.84 10.99
CA SER A 113 -4.31 -2.55 10.35
C SER A 113 -5.47 -1.58 10.59
N VAL A 114 -5.23 -0.31 10.32
CA VAL A 114 -6.30 0.66 10.06
C VAL A 114 -7.13 0.27 8.83
N LEU A 115 -8.37 0.76 8.76
CA LEU A 115 -9.29 0.54 7.65
C LEU A 115 -8.83 1.31 6.40
N ALA A 116 -9.21 0.83 5.22
CA ALA A 116 -8.91 1.48 3.95
C ALA A 116 -9.82 0.98 2.84
N GLY A 117 -10.20 1.87 1.92
CA GLY A 117 -11.00 1.49 0.76
C GLY A 117 -10.93 2.50 -0.38
N PHE A 118 -11.46 2.12 -1.53
CA PHE A 118 -11.36 2.92 -2.75
C PHE A 118 -12.34 4.08 -2.71
N VAL A 119 -11.95 5.20 -3.33
CA VAL A 119 -12.87 6.32 -3.54
C VAL A 119 -13.72 6.02 -4.77
N GLU A 120 -15.04 6.11 -4.62
CA GLU A 120 -15.97 5.86 -5.71
C GLU A 120 -16.09 7.05 -6.69
N ALA A 121 -16.65 6.80 -7.87
CA ALA A 121 -16.80 7.82 -8.89
C ALA A 121 -17.76 8.93 -8.44
N GLY A 122 -17.25 10.17 -8.36
CA GLY A 122 -18.01 11.33 -7.88
C GLY A 122 -18.03 11.48 -6.36
N GLU A 123 -17.34 10.61 -5.64
CA GLU A 123 -17.23 10.65 -4.19
C GLU A 123 -16.11 11.61 -3.73
N SER A 124 -16.35 12.34 -2.63
CA SER A 124 -15.28 13.08 -1.95
C SER A 124 -14.45 12.14 -1.08
N LEU A 125 -13.22 12.53 -0.75
CA LEU A 125 -12.37 11.72 0.13
C LEU A 125 -13.02 11.53 1.51
N GLU A 126 -13.65 12.57 2.04
CA GLU A 126 -14.34 12.55 3.32
C GLU A 126 -15.59 11.66 3.31
N ALA A 127 -16.33 11.67 2.18
CA ALA A 127 -17.45 10.76 1.98
C ALA A 127 -16.98 9.31 1.93
N ALA A 128 -15.88 9.02 1.19
CA ALA A 128 -15.30 7.69 1.15
C ALA A 128 -14.85 7.22 2.54
N VAL A 129 -14.20 8.07 3.34
CA VAL A 129 -13.84 7.72 4.72
C VAL A 129 -15.06 7.35 5.54
N THR A 130 -16.13 8.14 5.42
CA THR A 130 -17.36 7.90 6.18
C THR A 130 -18.06 6.62 5.74
N ARG A 131 -18.15 6.38 4.43
CA ARG A 131 -18.76 5.18 3.84
C ARG A 131 -17.98 3.93 4.24
N GLU A 132 -16.67 3.89 4.02
CA GLU A 132 -15.83 2.71 4.29
C GLU A 132 -15.90 2.30 5.77
N VAL A 133 -15.83 3.26 6.71
CA VAL A 133 -15.95 2.92 8.14
C VAL A 133 -17.35 2.39 8.48
N ALA A 134 -18.40 2.97 7.89
CA ALA A 134 -19.77 2.51 8.12
C ALA A 134 -20.02 1.13 7.50
N GLU A 135 -19.50 0.86 6.30
CA GLU A 135 -19.66 -0.41 5.58
C GLU A 135 -18.90 -1.54 6.29
N GLU A 136 -17.60 -1.35 6.57
CA GLU A 136 -16.73 -2.41 7.07
C GLU A 136 -16.99 -2.76 8.55
N VAL A 137 -17.34 -1.78 9.38
CA VAL A 137 -17.46 -1.97 10.83
C VAL A 137 -18.72 -1.37 11.47
N GLY A 138 -19.59 -0.72 10.71
CA GLY A 138 -20.87 -0.19 11.22
C GLY A 138 -20.77 1.08 12.07
N VAL A 139 -19.61 1.73 12.15
CA VAL A 139 -19.36 2.87 13.03
C VAL A 139 -19.55 4.20 12.29
N THR A 140 -20.16 5.18 12.96
CA THR A 140 -20.25 6.55 12.43
C THR A 140 -19.05 7.38 12.87
N VAL A 141 -18.50 8.19 11.95
CA VAL A 141 -17.33 9.03 12.22
C VAL A 141 -17.57 10.51 12.01
N THR A 142 -16.78 11.33 12.72
CA THR A 142 -16.72 12.80 12.64
C THR A 142 -15.27 13.27 12.68
N ASP A 143 -15.06 14.59 12.61
CA ASP A 143 -13.75 15.24 12.76
C ASP A 143 -12.68 14.67 11.83
N LEU A 144 -13.04 14.46 10.56
CA LEU A 144 -12.12 13.97 9.55
C LEU A 144 -10.98 14.99 9.33
N ARG A 145 -9.73 14.52 9.47
CA ARG A 145 -8.51 15.32 9.28
C ARG A 145 -7.52 14.60 8.36
N TYR A 146 -7.20 15.22 7.24
CA TYR A 146 -6.15 14.74 6.33
C TYR A 146 -4.78 14.70 7.04
N ARG A 147 -4.02 13.63 6.85
CA ARG A 147 -2.71 13.39 7.49
C ARG A 147 -1.54 13.19 6.53
N GLY A 148 -1.80 13.09 5.23
CA GLY A 148 -0.77 12.82 4.23
C GLY A 148 -1.26 11.85 3.17
N ASN A 149 -0.41 11.55 2.20
CA ASN A 149 -0.67 10.53 1.21
C ASN A 149 0.59 9.73 0.86
N GLN A 150 0.40 8.60 0.20
CA GLN A 150 1.48 7.74 -0.27
C GLN A 150 1.11 7.10 -1.61
N PRO A 151 1.94 7.25 -2.66
CA PRO A 151 1.83 6.42 -3.85
C PRO A 151 2.05 4.95 -3.49
N TRP A 152 1.15 4.09 -3.93
CA TRP A 152 1.14 2.67 -3.60
C TRP A 152 0.97 1.85 -4.88
N PRO A 153 2.06 1.56 -5.61
CA PRO A 153 2.03 1.02 -6.98
C PRO A 153 1.73 -0.50 -7.03
N PHE A 154 0.80 -0.96 -6.18
CA PHE A 154 0.46 -2.36 -5.98
C PHE A 154 -1.07 -2.56 -5.92
N PRO A 155 -1.80 -2.44 -7.05
CA PRO A 155 -1.26 -2.33 -8.41
C PRO A 155 -1.06 -0.91 -8.95
N ALA A 156 -1.78 0.10 -8.42
CA ALA A 156 -1.74 1.48 -8.94
C ALA A 156 -2.47 2.50 -8.03
N SER A 157 -2.40 2.39 -6.70
CA SER A 157 -3.21 3.25 -5.81
C SER A 157 -2.48 4.52 -5.37
N LEU A 158 -3.25 5.56 -5.02
CA LEU A 158 -2.80 6.67 -4.17
C LEU A 158 -3.52 6.55 -2.83
N MET A 159 -2.79 6.16 -1.78
CA MET A 159 -3.33 6.05 -0.44
C MET A 159 -3.40 7.43 0.20
N VAL A 160 -4.58 7.85 0.65
CA VAL A 160 -4.85 9.15 1.26
C VAL A 160 -5.22 8.97 2.72
N GLY A 161 -4.32 9.40 3.60
CA GLY A 161 -4.40 9.17 5.04
C GLY A 161 -5.32 10.16 5.75
N TYR A 162 -6.21 9.65 6.59
CA TYR A 162 -7.08 10.43 7.46
C TYR A 162 -6.97 10.00 8.92
N ARG A 163 -7.31 10.92 9.81
CA ARG A 163 -7.79 10.62 11.16
C ARG A 163 -9.27 10.94 11.23
N ALA A 164 -10.01 10.17 12.00
CA ALA A 164 -11.41 10.44 12.30
C ALA A 164 -11.73 10.03 13.74
N ARG A 165 -12.80 10.61 14.29
CA ARG A 165 -13.31 10.27 15.62
C ARG A 165 -14.61 9.50 15.49
N ALA A 166 -14.72 8.37 16.17
CA ALA A 166 -15.96 7.62 16.22
C ALA A 166 -16.99 8.30 17.12
N LEU A 167 -18.26 8.25 16.69
CA LEU A 167 -19.41 8.72 17.46
C LEU A 167 -20.06 7.60 18.29
N ASP A 168 -19.75 6.35 17.96
CA ASP A 168 -20.22 5.13 18.62
C ASP A 168 -19.12 4.05 18.55
N THR A 169 -19.23 3.02 19.39
CA THR A 169 -18.22 1.94 19.47
C THR A 169 -18.79 0.56 19.15
N ASP A 170 -20.04 0.49 18.69
CA ASP A 170 -20.75 -0.78 18.44
C ASP A 170 -20.32 -1.37 17.10
N LEU A 171 -19.32 -2.24 17.14
CA LEU A 171 -18.76 -2.84 15.92
C LEU A 171 -19.71 -3.88 15.30
N ARG A 172 -19.97 -3.72 14.01
CA ARG A 172 -20.66 -4.68 13.14
C ARG A 172 -19.79 -4.98 11.94
N VAL A 173 -19.01 -6.03 12.05
CA VAL A 173 -18.02 -6.40 11.03
C VAL A 173 -18.71 -6.93 9.77
N GLN A 174 -18.32 -6.40 8.62
CA GLN A 174 -18.71 -6.93 7.32
C GLN A 174 -17.88 -8.18 7.00
N GLU A 175 -18.46 -9.35 7.25
CA GLU A 175 -17.78 -10.65 7.15
C GLU A 175 -17.29 -11.00 5.73
N SER A 176 -17.77 -10.31 4.70
CA SER A 176 -17.29 -10.47 3.32
C SER A 176 -15.92 -9.84 3.06
N GLU A 177 -15.43 -8.98 3.96
CA GLU A 177 -14.17 -8.22 3.77
C GLU A 177 -13.21 -8.40 4.94
N LEU A 178 -13.76 -8.43 6.17
CA LEU A 178 -13.00 -8.48 7.40
C LEU A 178 -13.24 -9.78 8.17
N ARG A 179 -12.17 -10.31 8.75
CA ARG A 179 -12.22 -11.42 9.71
C ARG A 179 -12.60 -10.94 11.11
N SER A 180 -12.09 -9.78 11.51
CA SER A 180 -12.34 -9.20 12.83
C SER A 180 -12.01 -7.71 12.85
N ALA A 181 -12.62 -6.98 13.78
CA ALA A 181 -12.26 -5.62 14.13
C ALA A 181 -12.33 -5.44 15.66
N GLY A 182 -11.54 -4.52 16.20
CA GLY A 182 -11.50 -4.27 17.63
C GLY A 182 -10.96 -2.88 17.96
N TRP A 183 -11.36 -2.37 19.12
CA TRP A 183 -10.80 -1.18 19.74
C TRP A 183 -9.60 -1.56 20.59
N TYR A 184 -8.47 -0.89 20.39
CA TYR A 184 -7.22 -1.17 21.09
C TYR A 184 -6.76 0.08 21.82
N SER A 185 -6.61 0.00 23.13
CA SER A 185 -5.79 0.94 23.88
C SER A 185 -4.31 0.78 23.50
N ARG A 186 -3.50 1.79 23.80
CA ARG A 186 -2.05 1.75 23.58
C ARG A 186 -1.40 0.57 24.31
N ALA A 187 -1.88 0.26 25.51
CA ALA A 187 -1.38 -0.85 26.33
C ALA A 187 -1.74 -2.21 25.71
N GLU A 188 -2.97 -2.39 25.23
CA GLU A 188 -3.39 -3.63 24.57
C GLU A 188 -2.66 -3.87 23.26
N LEU A 189 -2.40 -2.80 22.49
CA LEU A 189 -1.61 -2.88 21.28
C LEU A 189 -0.16 -3.24 21.59
N ASP A 190 0.47 -2.56 22.55
CA ASP A 190 1.85 -2.83 22.98
C ASP A 190 2.04 -4.28 23.44
N GLU A 191 1.17 -4.77 24.33
CA GLU A 191 1.21 -6.15 24.81
C GLU A 191 0.96 -7.14 23.66
N GLY A 192 0.01 -6.84 22.77
CA GLY A 192 -0.27 -7.67 21.60
C GLY A 192 0.94 -7.82 20.67
N ILE A 193 1.68 -6.75 20.42
CA ILE A 193 2.88 -6.78 19.58
C ILE A 193 4.01 -7.53 20.28
N ARG A 194 4.29 -7.23 21.56
CA ARG A 194 5.41 -7.84 22.30
C ARG A 194 5.22 -9.34 22.53
N SER A 195 3.99 -9.78 22.75
CA SER A 195 3.65 -11.20 22.86
C SER A 195 3.67 -11.94 21.51
N GLY A 196 3.79 -11.24 20.39
CA GLY A 196 3.72 -11.80 19.04
C GLY A 196 2.31 -12.17 18.58
N ARG A 197 1.28 -11.85 19.39
CA ARG A 197 -0.13 -12.08 19.06
C ARG A 197 -0.63 -11.15 17.95
N LEU A 198 -0.08 -9.93 17.89
CA LEU A 198 -0.41 -8.94 16.86
C LEU A 198 0.80 -8.63 16.00
N THR A 199 0.57 -8.50 14.70
CA THR A 199 1.55 -7.98 13.75
C THR A 199 0.97 -6.78 13.01
N LEU A 200 1.82 -5.79 12.76
CA LEU A 200 1.44 -4.54 12.11
C LEU A 200 1.89 -4.49 10.65
N PRO A 201 1.32 -3.57 9.83
CA PRO A 201 1.83 -3.28 8.51
C PRO A 201 3.30 -2.85 8.57
N SER A 202 4.05 -3.10 7.49
CA SER A 202 5.46 -2.73 7.43
C SER A 202 5.65 -1.20 7.50
N ARG A 203 6.83 -0.78 7.96
CA ARG A 203 7.23 0.64 8.11
C ARG A 203 7.13 1.46 6.82
N VAL A 204 7.17 0.79 5.67
CA VAL A 204 6.95 1.40 4.35
C VAL A 204 5.54 1.98 4.24
N SER A 205 4.54 1.35 4.85
CA SER A 205 3.13 1.71 4.64
C SER A 205 2.70 2.97 5.42
N ILE A 206 1.80 3.75 4.81
CA ILE A 206 1.12 4.85 5.50
C ILE A 206 0.23 4.34 6.64
N ALA A 207 -0.27 3.11 6.57
CA ALA A 207 -0.99 2.44 7.65
C ALA A 207 -0.14 2.40 8.93
N HIS A 208 1.10 1.92 8.82
CA HIS A 208 2.05 1.90 9.93
C HIS A 208 2.31 3.30 10.48
N ARG A 209 2.51 4.29 9.60
CA ARG A 209 2.73 5.69 10.02
C ARG A 209 1.53 6.26 10.78
N LEU A 210 0.30 6.00 10.34
CA LEU A 210 -0.91 6.45 11.04
C LEU A 210 -1.04 5.80 12.42
N ILE A 211 -0.76 4.50 12.52
CA ILE A 211 -0.77 3.75 13.79
C ILE A 211 0.31 4.28 14.73
N GLN A 212 1.54 4.46 14.25
CA GLN A 212 2.67 4.99 15.03
C GLN A 212 2.38 6.42 15.51
N GLU A 213 1.81 7.25 14.65
CA GLU A 213 1.46 8.62 14.99
C GLU A 213 0.33 8.67 16.03
N TRP A 214 -0.64 7.74 15.97
CA TRP A 214 -1.60 7.60 17.06
C TRP A 214 -0.87 7.15 18.31
N TYR A 215 -0.07 6.08 18.25
CA TYR A 215 0.68 5.46 19.35
C TYR A 215 1.65 6.42 20.07
N GLY A 216 2.11 7.48 19.39
CA GLY A 216 2.82 8.61 20.02
C GLY A 216 4.30 8.35 20.34
N ALA A 217 4.81 7.18 19.97
CA ALA A 217 6.20 6.76 20.12
C ALA A 217 6.57 5.77 19.00
N ALA A 218 7.82 5.30 18.95
CA ALA A 218 8.19 4.19 18.08
C ALA A 218 7.39 2.93 18.46
N LEU A 219 6.90 2.19 17.47
CA LEU A 219 6.14 0.96 17.73
C LEU A 219 7.11 -0.15 18.15
N PRO A 220 6.71 -1.07 19.04
CA PRO A 220 7.54 -2.22 19.39
C PRO A 220 7.92 -3.02 18.13
N GLY A 221 9.21 -3.34 17.99
CA GLY A 221 9.72 -4.04 16.81
C GLY A 221 10.14 -3.13 15.66
N ASP A 222 9.90 -1.82 15.74
CA ASP A 222 10.60 -0.87 14.88
C ASP A 222 12.10 -0.92 15.23
N GLY A 223 12.92 -1.43 14.30
CA GLY A 223 14.35 -1.21 14.34
C GLY A 223 14.68 0.29 14.33
N PRO A 224 15.94 0.68 14.58
CA PRO A 224 16.33 2.09 14.55
C PRO A 224 15.82 2.76 13.26
N ALA A 225 15.37 4.00 13.37
CA ALA A 225 15.09 4.81 12.19
C ALA A 225 16.36 4.88 11.34
N VAL A 226 16.27 4.53 10.06
CA VAL A 226 17.33 4.91 9.12
C VAL A 226 17.34 6.44 9.11
N PRO A 227 18.46 7.10 9.43
CA PRO A 227 18.54 8.56 9.36
C PRO A 227 18.15 8.99 7.96
N ARG A 228 17.21 9.94 7.87
CA ARG A 228 16.87 10.61 6.62
C ARG A 228 17.79 11.80 6.40
#